data_AF-A0AAE1M150-F1
#
_entry.id   AF-A0AAE1M150-F1
#
_cell.length_a   1.000
_cell.length_b   1.000
_cell.length_c   1.000
_cell.angle_alpha   90.00
_cell.angle_beta   90.00
_cell.angle_gamma   90.00
#
_symmetry.space_group_name_H-M   'P 1'
#
loop_
_entity.id
_entity.type
_entity.pdbx_description
1 polymer ?
#
loop_
_entity_poly.entity_id
_entity_poly.type
_entity_poly.pdbx_seq_one_letter_code
_entity_poly.pdbx_strand_id
1 'polypeptide(L)'
;MSWRASETLMDTIRHYAKFPATGVSLRQMVQFGDKPSTEGKQEEGTKSEGESNKIIWTGPTARTLFRASQFLAEELPIRLAHRVEELELLPDGLNDMPSVKKVKDWYAQSFEEITQLPRPRLAKDIKERLLKPAKFGSRGGYAQLSESTPNPSIDEGEASGWGRLQLHGNGHGNGNGASTSNGHGKARSVARRYFATVDDTGDWPPELQLYNQKFAQCLHKIKRRHDSVVTTMAQGILEYKRRRQRMQIDSNIQSFLDRFYMSRIGIRMLIGQHIALTDQSHHRDPTYVGVICTKTNVKELAQEAIENARFVCEDHYGLFEAPRIQLVCNPNLDFMYVPGHLSHMLFETLKNSLRAVVETHGMDKQEFPVTKVIVAEGKEDITIKISDEGGGIPRSAIPLVWTYMYTTVDRTPNLDPDFDKSDFKAPMAGFGYGLPISRLYARYFGGDLKLISMEGPPSALSIRSKLKSNTKREVTERRQVGDAEAVVNAPPSSFLPKDDKEL
;
A
#
# COMPACT_ATOMS: atom_id res chain seq x y z
N MET A 1 -6.79 33.24 3.68
CA MET A 1 -7.12 33.24 2.23
C MET A 1 -7.11 31.79 1.74
N SER A 2 -8.09 31.38 0.93
CA SER A 2 -8.04 30.06 0.27
C SER A 2 -6.93 30.09 -0.78
N TRP A 3 -6.02 29.11 -0.77
CA TRP A 3 -5.07 28.90 -1.86
C TRP A 3 -5.84 28.69 -3.18
N ARG A 4 -5.30 29.18 -4.30
CA ARG A 4 -5.85 28.99 -5.65
C ARG A 4 -4.70 28.79 -6.63
N ALA A 5 -4.84 27.81 -7.51
CA ALA A 5 -3.86 27.56 -8.57
C ALA A 5 -3.80 28.72 -9.57
N SER A 6 -2.59 29.14 -9.95
CA SER A 6 -2.40 30.03 -11.10
C SER A 6 -2.60 29.26 -12.41
N GLU A 7 -2.91 29.98 -13.49
CA GLU A 7 -3.03 29.39 -14.83
C GLU A 7 -1.71 28.73 -15.27
N THR A 8 -0.58 29.38 -14.98
CA THR A 8 0.77 28.87 -15.25
C THR A 8 1.09 27.57 -14.51
N LEU A 9 0.61 27.43 -13.27
CA LEU A 9 0.76 26.20 -12.49
C LEU A 9 -0.04 25.07 -13.14
N MET A 10 -1.27 25.34 -13.56
CA MET A 10 -2.13 24.34 -14.21
C MET A 10 -1.56 23.85 -15.54
N ASP A 11 -0.95 24.73 -16.34
CA ASP A 11 -0.27 24.31 -17.57
C ASP A 11 0.95 23.45 -17.30
N THR A 12 1.69 23.75 -16.24
CA THR A 12 2.81 22.92 -15.79
C THR A 12 2.31 21.55 -15.33
N ILE A 13 1.21 21.49 -14.58
CA ILE A 13 0.57 20.23 -14.17
C ILE A 13 0.17 19.40 -15.40
N ARG A 14 -0.50 19.99 -16.40
CA ARG A 14 -0.87 19.32 -17.65
C ARG A 14 0.35 18.81 -18.44
N HIS A 15 1.49 19.50 -18.35
CA HIS A 15 2.73 19.00 -18.93
C HIS A 15 3.22 17.73 -18.21
N TYR A 16 3.22 17.73 -16.88
CA TYR A 16 3.67 16.59 -16.07
C TYR A 16 2.76 15.36 -16.20
N ALA A 17 1.45 15.57 -16.38
CA ALA A 17 0.48 14.49 -16.53
C ALA A 17 0.63 13.68 -17.84
N LYS A 18 1.49 14.12 -18.77
CA LYS A 18 1.82 13.39 -20.00
C LYS A 18 2.86 12.28 -19.78
N PHE A 19 3.58 12.31 -18.66
CA PHE A 19 4.65 11.34 -18.40
C PHE A 19 4.10 10.10 -17.68
N PRO A 20 4.53 8.89 -18.07
CA PRO A 20 4.12 7.68 -17.37
C PRO A 20 4.73 7.63 -15.96
N ALA A 21 3.95 7.18 -14.98
CA ALA A 21 4.45 6.91 -13.63
C ALA A 21 5.30 5.62 -13.60
N THR A 22 6.28 5.57 -12.70
CA THR A 22 7.18 4.43 -12.53
C THR A 22 6.66 3.51 -11.42
N GLY A 23 6.46 2.21 -11.71
CA GLY A 23 6.13 1.20 -10.69
C GLY A 23 7.34 0.85 -9.81
N VAL A 24 7.11 0.60 -8.52
CA VAL A 24 8.15 0.21 -7.56
C VAL A 24 7.64 -0.97 -6.71
N SER A 25 8.40 -2.06 -6.65
CA SER A 25 8.09 -3.26 -5.84
C SER A 25 8.57 -3.12 -4.39
N LEU A 26 8.01 -3.90 -3.45
CA LEU A 26 8.47 -3.96 -2.05
C LEU A 26 9.96 -4.27 -1.97
N ARG A 27 10.42 -5.26 -2.76
CA ARG A 27 11.83 -5.66 -2.80
C ARG A 27 12.74 -4.51 -3.21
N GLN A 28 12.37 -3.73 -4.22
CA GLN A 28 13.12 -2.53 -4.62
C GLN A 28 13.14 -1.47 -3.51
N MET A 29 12.04 -1.29 -2.78
CA MET A 29 11.99 -0.35 -1.65
C MET A 29 12.88 -0.77 -0.48
N VAL A 30 12.95 -2.06 -0.18
CA VAL A 30 13.82 -2.61 0.88
C VAL A 30 15.28 -2.55 0.47
N GLN A 31 15.63 -3.04 -0.73
CA GLN A 31 17.00 -3.01 -1.25
C GLN A 31 17.57 -1.58 -1.34
N PHE A 32 16.71 -0.57 -1.44
CA PHE A 32 17.10 0.82 -1.40
C PHE A 32 17.44 1.32 0.02
N GLY A 33 16.74 0.83 1.04
CA GLY A 33 17.00 1.19 2.43
C GLY A 33 18.11 0.36 3.10
N ASP A 34 18.53 -0.73 2.45
CA ASP A 34 19.46 -1.71 2.99
C ASP A 34 20.93 -1.38 2.67
N LYS A 35 21.84 -1.66 3.62
CA LYS A 35 23.29 -1.64 3.38
C LYS A 35 23.76 -3.07 3.18
N PRO A 36 24.32 -3.43 2.01
CA PRO A 36 25.20 -4.58 1.93
C PRO A 36 26.57 -4.18 2.48
N SER A 37 26.73 -4.02 3.80
CA SER A 37 28.08 -3.91 4.38
C SER A 37 28.66 -5.30 4.53
N THR A 38 29.36 -5.77 3.49
CA THR A 38 30.41 -6.78 3.65
C THR A 38 31.68 -6.09 4.13
N GLU A 39 31.73 -5.67 5.39
CA GLU A 39 33.00 -5.32 6.04
C GLU A 39 33.25 -6.30 7.18
N GLY A 40 33.61 -7.54 6.79
CA GLY A 40 34.53 -8.30 7.62
C GLY A 40 35.90 -7.66 7.45
N LYS A 41 36.27 -6.73 8.33
CA LYS A 41 37.68 -6.41 8.52
C LYS A 41 38.34 -7.71 9.00
N GLN A 42 39.14 -8.32 8.14
CA GLN A 42 40.16 -9.28 8.57
C GLN A 42 41.17 -8.48 9.42
N GLU A 43 40.92 -8.39 10.72
CA GLU A 43 42.01 -8.25 11.67
C GLU A 43 42.55 -9.66 11.91
N GLU A 44 43.84 -9.85 11.60
CA GLU A 44 44.57 -11.08 11.91
C GLU A 44 44.54 -11.32 13.43
N GLY A 45 43.69 -12.25 13.87
CA GLY A 45 43.62 -12.67 15.26
C GLY A 45 42.73 -13.90 15.43
N THR A 46 43.37 -15.07 15.53
CA THR A 46 42.86 -16.36 16.06
C THR A 46 41.36 -16.66 15.93
N LYS A 47 41.01 -17.53 14.97
CA LYS A 47 39.68 -18.12 14.76
C LYS A 47 39.17 -18.86 16.01
N SER A 48 37.97 -18.50 16.46
CA SER A 48 37.03 -19.43 17.10
C SER A 48 35.84 -19.64 16.16
N GLU A 49 35.53 -20.90 15.86
CA GLU A 49 34.36 -21.29 15.06
C GLU A 49 33.09 -21.09 15.90
N GLY A 50 32.13 -20.28 15.41
CA GLY A 50 30.82 -20.18 16.04
C GLY A 50 30.04 -18.86 15.91
N GLU A 51 30.56 -17.80 15.28
CA GLU A 51 29.81 -16.55 15.13
C GLU A 51 29.09 -16.48 13.78
N SER A 52 27.75 -16.54 13.86
CA SER A 52 26.86 -16.21 12.75
C SER A 52 27.13 -14.78 12.31
N ASN A 53 27.40 -14.54 11.02
CA ASN A 53 27.54 -13.20 10.43
C ASN A 53 26.33 -12.33 10.83
N LYS A 54 26.51 -11.49 11.85
CA LYS A 54 25.49 -10.58 12.33
C LYS A 54 25.47 -9.38 11.38
N ILE A 55 24.47 -9.34 10.50
CA ILE A 55 24.23 -8.16 9.66
C ILE A 55 23.82 -7.02 10.60
N ILE A 56 24.72 -6.08 10.84
CA ILE A 56 24.46 -4.89 11.65
C ILE A 56 23.83 -3.85 10.73
N TRP A 57 22.54 -3.59 10.90
CA TRP A 57 21.83 -2.51 10.25
C TRP A 57 22.38 -1.17 10.72
N THR A 58 23.19 -0.53 9.88
CA THR A 58 23.51 0.89 10.04
C THR A 58 22.69 1.63 8.99
N GLY A 59 21.81 2.55 9.41
CA GLY A 59 20.79 3.19 8.56
C GLY A 59 21.30 3.76 7.22
N PRO A 60 20.39 4.14 6.32
CA PRO A 60 20.75 4.50 4.95
C PRO A 60 21.72 5.69 4.94
N THR A 61 22.68 5.68 4.00
CA THR A 61 23.71 6.71 3.95
C THR A 61 23.20 7.99 3.31
N ALA A 62 23.88 9.11 3.56
CA ALA A 62 23.50 10.42 3.01
C ALA A 62 23.31 10.40 1.48
N ARG A 63 24.13 9.62 0.77
CA ARG A 63 24.01 9.40 -0.68
C ARG A 63 22.79 8.56 -1.06
N THR A 64 22.53 7.48 -0.35
CA THR A 64 21.35 6.64 -0.61
C THR A 64 20.08 7.43 -0.36
N LEU A 65 19.95 8.14 0.77
CA LEU A 65 18.80 9.04 0.98
C LEU A 65 18.68 10.09 -0.13
N PHE A 66 19.79 10.68 -0.56
CA PHE A 66 19.77 11.70 -1.61
C PHE A 66 19.23 11.17 -2.95
N ARG A 67 19.63 9.96 -3.34
CA ARG A 67 19.07 9.31 -4.55
C ARG A 67 17.57 9.05 -4.41
N ALA A 68 17.07 8.70 -3.22
CA ALA A 68 15.64 8.56 -2.98
C ALA A 68 14.95 9.92 -3.10
N SER A 69 15.53 10.97 -2.51
CA SER A 69 15.02 12.34 -2.64
C SER A 69 14.93 12.76 -4.11
N GLN A 70 15.94 12.42 -4.93
CA GLN A 70 15.93 12.72 -6.36
C GLN A 70 14.85 11.94 -7.11
N PHE A 71 14.74 10.63 -6.86
CA PHE A 71 13.68 9.81 -7.45
C PHE A 71 12.30 10.39 -7.12
N LEU A 72 12.03 10.68 -5.85
CA LEU A 72 10.74 11.23 -5.42
C LEU A 72 10.48 12.64 -5.93
N ALA A 73 11.50 13.49 -6.03
CA ALA A 73 11.38 14.83 -6.60
C ALA A 73 11.04 14.82 -8.10
N GLU A 74 11.28 13.70 -8.81
CA GLU A 74 10.90 13.52 -10.21
C GLU A 74 9.58 12.75 -10.35
N GLU A 75 9.36 11.72 -9.53
CA GLU A 75 8.20 10.82 -9.63
C GLU A 75 6.93 11.38 -8.97
N LEU A 76 7.03 12.02 -7.78
CA LEU A 76 5.84 12.54 -7.09
C LEU A 76 5.11 13.63 -7.88
N PRO A 77 5.78 14.60 -8.54
CA PRO A 77 5.08 15.59 -9.37
C PRO A 77 4.26 14.95 -10.50
N ILE A 78 4.77 13.90 -11.15
CA ILE A 78 4.04 13.16 -12.20
C ILE A 78 2.76 12.54 -11.61
N ARG A 79 2.90 11.83 -10.48
CA ARG A 79 1.78 11.18 -9.79
C ARG A 79 0.73 12.17 -9.31
N LEU A 80 1.14 13.30 -8.73
CA LEU A 80 0.23 14.36 -8.28
C LEU A 80 -0.47 15.00 -9.48
N ALA A 81 0.23 15.23 -10.60
CA ALA A 81 -0.34 15.81 -11.80
C ALA A 81 -1.45 14.96 -12.41
N HIS A 82 -1.25 13.63 -12.50
CA HIS A 82 -2.31 12.71 -12.92
C HIS A 82 -3.57 12.83 -12.06
N ARG A 83 -3.43 13.04 -10.74
CA ARG A 83 -4.58 13.20 -9.84
C ARG A 83 -5.30 14.52 -10.05
N VAL A 84 -4.58 15.60 -10.27
CA VAL A 84 -5.20 16.89 -10.60
C VAL A 84 -5.99 16.78 -11.90
N GLU A 85 -5.38 16.24 -12.95
CA GLU A 85 -6.04 16.10 -14.26
C GLU A 85 -7.27 15.19 -14.19
N GLU A 86 -7.17 14.02 -13.56
CA GLU A 86 -8.32 13.13 -13.43
C GLU A 86 -9.47 13.75 -12.60
N LEU A 87 -9.15 14.53 -11.56
CA LEU A 87 -10.16 15.26 -10.77
C LEU A 87 -10.83 16.38 -11.58
N GLU A 88 -10.13 17.01 -12.53
CA GLU A 88 -10.73 18.01 -13.44
C GLU A 88 -11.67 17.39 -14.46
N LEU A 89 -11.31 16.21 -14.94
CA LEU A 89 -12.06 15.47 -15.97
C LEU A 89 -13.22 14.64 -15.41
N LEU A 90 -13.49 14.71 -14.09
CA LEU A 90 -14.59 13.99 -13.48
C LEU A 90 -15.94 14.38 -14.14
N PRO A 91 -16.74 13.39 -14.56
CA PRO A 91 -17.93 13.63 -15.37
C PRO A 91 -19.04 14.31 -14.56
N ASP A 92 -20.08 14.73 -15.28
CA ASP A 92 -21.38 15.05 -14.70
C ASP A 92 -21.42 16.18 -13.66
N GLY A 93 -20.39 17.02 -13.61
CA GLY A 93 -20.28 18.10 -12.63
C GLY A 93 -19.87 17.59 -11.24
N LEU A 94 -19.35 16.36 -11.12
CA LEU A 94 -18.73 15.88 -9.89
C LEU A 94 -17.44 16.66 -9.58
N ASN A 95 -16.67 17.03 -10.61
CA ASN A 95 -15.53 17.96 -10.51
C ASN A 95 -15.91 19.32 -9.90
N ASP A 96 -17.18 19.72 -10.00
CA ASP A 96 -17.65 21.00 -9.48
C ASP A 96 -17.96 21.01 -7.98
N MET A 97 -18.04 19.84 -7.34
CA MET A 97 -18.39 19.72 -5.93
C MET A 97 -17.32 20.41 -5.05
N PRO A 98 -17.71 21.23 -4.06
CA PRO A 98 -16.78 21.96 -3.21
C PRO A 98 -15.70 21.08 -2.59
N SER A 99 -16.08 19.89 -2.10
CA SER A 99 -15.14 18.95 -1.50
C SER A 99 -14.15 18.35 -2.52
N VAL A 100 -14.60 18.11 -3.76
CA VAL A 100 -13.73 17.61 -4.85
C VAL A 100 -12.74 18.68 -5.29
N LYS A 101 -13.19 19.94 -5.42
CA LYS A 101 -12.31 21.09 -5.69
C LYS A 101 -11.26 21.27 -4.61
N LYS A 102 -11.63 21.13 -3.34
CA LYS A 102 -10.71 21.19 -2.20
C LYS A 102 -9.62 20.13 -2.29
N VAL A 103 -9.98 18.89 -2.62
CA VAL A 103 -9.00 17.80 -2.81
C VAL A 103 -8.10 18.11 -4.00
N LYS A 104 -8.65 18.57 -5.13
CA LYS A 104 -7.85 18.98 -6.30
C LYS A 104 -6.82 20.04 -5.93
N ASP A 105 -7.23 21.07 -5.19
CA ASP A 105 -6.35 22.15 -4.74
C ASP A 105 -5.22 21.64 -3.83
N TRP A 106 -5.50 20.67 -2.95
CA TRP A 106 -4.46 20.03 -2.14
C TRP A 106 -3.41 19.29 -2.99
N TYR A 107 -3.82 18.61 -4.06
CA TYR A 107 -2.89 17.95 -4.98
C TYR A 107 -2.06 18.98 -5.76
N ALA A 108 -2.69 20.03 -6.26
CA ALA A 108 -2.01 21.09 -7.01
C ALA A 108 -1.03 21.90 -6.13
N GLN A 109 -1.40 22.21 -4.88
CA GLN A 109 -0.51 22.84 -3.91
C GLN A 109 0.69 21.94 -3.58
N SER A 110 0.46 20.64 -3.35
CA SER A 110 1.55 19.69 -3.11
C SER A 110 2.49 19.56 -4.32
N PHE A 111 1.95 19.62 -5.53
CA PHE A 111 2.74 19.63 -6.76
C PHE A 111 3.64 20.87 -6.83
N GLU A 112 3.06 22.05 -6.55
CA GLU A 112 3.79 23.32 -6.52
C GLU A 112 4.94 23.29 -5.51
N GLU A 113 4.66 22.84 -4.28
CA GLU A 113 5.66 22.80 -3.20
C GLU A 113 6.85 21.87 -3.50
N ILE A 114 6.62 20.73 -4.17
CA ILE A 114 7.69 19.82 -4.57
C ILE A 114 8.51 20.41 -5.71
N THR A 115 7.85 20.97 -6.73
CA THR A 115 8.53 21.47 -7.94
C THR A 115 9.30 22.76 -7.70
N GLN A 116 8.86 23.60 -6.75
CA GLN A 116 9.55 24.82 -6.33
C GLN A 116 10.69 24.57 -5.34
N LEU A 117 10.83 23.35 -4.80
CA LEU A 117 11.89 23.08 -3.82
C LEU A 117 13.28 23.20 -4.50
N PRO A 118 14.19 24.06 -3.99
CA PRO A 118 15.47 24.28 -4.63
C PRO A 118 16.36 23.05 -4.55
N ARG A 119 16.82 22.56 -5.71
CA ARG A 119 17.80 21.47 -5.81
C ARG A 119 19.18 21.95 -5.32
N PRO A 120 19.98 21.08 -4.67
CA PRO A 120 21.29 21.49 -4.19
C PRO A 120 22.24 21.76 -5.36
N ARG A 121 23.02 22.85 -5.24
CA ARG A 121 24.07 23.19 -6.19
C ARG A 121 25.32 22.37 -5.87
N LEU A 122 25.42 21.20 -6.50
CA LEU A 122 26.56 20.31 -6.33
C LEU A 122 27.61 20.58 -7.41
N ALA A 123 28.89 20.52 -7.01
CA ALA A 123 30.02 20.54 -7.93
C ALA A 123 29.99 19.34 -8.89
N LYS A 124 30.60 19.48 -10.06
CA LYS A 124 30.47 18.52 -11.18
C LYS A 124 31.01 17.14 -10.82
N ASP A 125 32.15 17.10 -10.15
CA ASP A 125 32.81 15.93 -9.59
C ASP A 125 31.91 15.17 -8.60
N ILE A 126 31.19 15.89 -7.73
CA ILE A 126 30.28 15.30 -6.74
C ILE A 126 29.06 14.70 -7.43
N LYS A 127 28.50 15.37 -8.44
CA LYS A 127 27.41 14.83 -9.26
C LYS A 127 27.83 13.55 -9.99
N GLU A 128 29.03 13.53 -10.56
CA GLU A 128 29.58 12.35 -11.23
C GLU A 128 29.81 11.19 -10.23
N ARG A 129 30.33 11.48 -9.04
CA ARG A 129 30.50 10.49 -7.95
C ARG A 129 29.14 9.94 -7.49
N LEU A 130 28.10 10.78 -7.40
CA LEU A 130 26.73 10.35 -7.05
C LEU A 130 26.10 9.44 -8.10
N LEU A 131 26.42 9.59 -9.38
CA LEU A 131 25.83 8.84 -10.50
C LEU A 131 26.54 7.51 -10.80
N LYS A 132 27.79 7.30 -10.33
CA LYS A 132 28.53 6.06 -10.55
C LYS A 132 27.89 4.87 -9.78
N PRO A 133 27.49 3.77 -10.43
CA PRO A 133 27.08 2.54 -9.74
C PRO A 133 28.27 1.90 -9.00
N ALA A 134 28.04 1.11 -7.94
CA ALA A 134 29.10 0.34 -7.28
C ALA A 134 29.88 -0.53 -8.27
N LYS A 135 31.18 -0.69 -8.05
CA LYS A 135 32.01 -1.66 -8.76
C LYS A 135 32.40 -2.74 -7.76
N PHE A 136 31.64 -3.83 -7.69
CA PHE A 136 32.10 -5.00 -6.93
C PHE A 136 33.25 -5.70 -7.68
N GLY A 137 34.26 -6.15 -6.94
CA GLY A 137 35.52 -6.68 -7.46
C GLY A 137 35.38 -7.94 -8.33
N SER A 138 36.35 -8.10 -9.23
CA SER A 138 36.61 -9.20 -10.19
C SER A 138 35.78 -10.48 -10.10
N ARG A 139 35.10 -10.79 -11.22
CA ARG A 139 34.28 -11.98 -11.56
C ARG A 139 32.82 -11.98 -11.09
N GLY A 140 31.99 -11.18 -11.75
CA GLY A 140 30.56 -11.49 -11.93
C GLY A 140 29.62 -10.32 -11.68
N GLY A 141 29.13 -9.71 -12.77
CA GLY A 141 27.87 -8.96 -12.84
C GLY A 141 27.76 -7.65 -12.04
N TYR A 142 27.15 -6.63 -12.64
CA TYR A 142 26.52 -5.55 -11.85
C TYR A 142 25.52 -6.20 -10.89
N ALA A 143 25.43 -5.73 -9.64
CA ALA A 143 24.36 -6.14 -8.73
C ALA A 143 23.01 -5.73 -9.35
N GLN A 144 22.46 -6.66 -10.14
CA GLN A 144 21.27 -6.46 -10.92
C GLN A 144 20.10 -6.59 -9.96
N LEU A 145 19.43 -5.47 -9.68
CA LEU A 145 18.18 -5.50 -8.94
C LEU A 145 17.20 -6.34 -9.74
N SER A 146 16.48 -7.21 -9.05
CA SER A 146 15.43 -8.00 -9.67
C SER A 146 14.42 -7.10 -10.36
N GLU A 147 14.01 -7.49 -11.56
CA GLU A 147 12.95 -6.79 -12.28
C GLU A 147 11.66 -6.81 -11.46
N SER A 148 10.86 -5.74 -11.57
CA SER A 148 9.55 -5.73 -10.94
C SER A 148 8.68 -6.78 -11.63
N THR A 149 8.17 -7.74 -10.86
CA THR A 149 7.16 -8.66 -11.37
C THR A 149 5.83 -7.92 -11.60
N PRO A 150 5.10 -8.21 -12.69
CA PRO A 150 3.77 -7.66 -12.90
C PRO A 150 2.85 -8.03 -11.73
N ASN A 151 1.99 -7.10 -11.31
CA ASN A 151 1.03 -7.35 -10.25
C ASN A 151 -0.11 -8.22 -10.81
N PRO A 152 -0.29 -9.46 -10.32
CA PRO A 152 -1.29 -10.39 -10.86
C PRO A 152 -2.73 -10.03 -10.49
N SER A 153 -2.92 -9.09 -9.55
CA SER A 153 -4.23 -8.70 -9.03
C SER A 153 -4.84 -7.50 -9.77
N ILE A 154 -4.18 -7.02 -10.82
CA ILE A 154 -4.61 -5.88 -11.62
C ILE A 154 -4.50 -6.28 -13.10
N ASP A 155 -5.58 -6.17 -13.87
CA ASP A 155 -5.59 -6.51 -15.30
C ASP A 155 -4.62 -5.62 -16.10
N GLU A 156 -4.01 -6.09 -17.20
CA GLU A 156 -2.97 -5.32 -17.93
C GLU A 156 -3.43 -3.93 -18.44
N GLY A 157 -4.74 -3.74 -18.65
CA GLY A 157 -5.34 -2.43 -18.97
C GLY A 157 -5.57 -1.52 -17.75
N GLU A 158 -5.66 -2.10 -16.55
CA GLU A 158 -5.81 -1.43 -15.25
C GLU A 158 -4.48 -1.34 -14.47
N ALA A 159 -3.46 -2.12 -14.87
CA ALA A 159 -2.15 -2.25 -14.22
C ALA A 159 -1.41 -0.92 -14.15
N SER A 160 -1.76 -0.01 -15.06
CA SER A 160 -1.58 1.41 -14.84
C SER A 160 -2.76 1.97 -14.04
N GLY A 161 -2.65 1.99 -12.70
CA GLY A 161 -3.43 2.93 -11.84
C GLY A 161 -3.22 4.43 -12.19
N TRP A 162 -2.46 4.65 -13.25
CA TRP A 162 -2.02 5.86 -13.92
C TRP A 162 -2.41 5.71 -15.39
N GLY A 163 -3.72 5.82 -15.67
CA GLY A 163 -4.30 5.45 -16.95
C GLY A 163 -3.52 6.01 -18.14
N ARG A 164 -3.24 5.16 -19.13
CA ARG A 164 -2.88 5.63 -20.47
C ARG A 164 -4.12 6.37 -20.99
N LEU A 165 -4.09 7.70 -21.03
CA LEU A 165 -5.14 8.51 -21.64
C LEU A 165 -5.38 7.98 -23.06
N GLN A 166 -6.46 7.22 -23.26
CA GLN A 166 -6.88 6.77 -24.58
C GLN A 166 -7.41 8.00 -25.33
N LEU A 167 -6.55 8.65 -26.09
CA LEU A 167 -7.01 9.52 -27.17
C LEU A 167 -7.72 8.64 -28.21
N HIS A 168 -9.05 8.73 -28.27
CA HIS A 168 -9.83 8.27 -29.41
C HIS A 168 -9.48 9.12 -30.63
N GLY A 169 -8.52 8.64 -31.43
CA GLY A 169 -8.23 9.14 -32.77
C GLY A 169 -8.78 8.16 -33.81
N ASN A 170 -9.92 8.49 -34.41
CA ASN A 170 -10.50 7.75 -35.51
C ASN A 170 -9.63 7.97 -36.77
N GLY A 171 -8.91 6.94 -37.20
CA GLY A 171 -8.01 7.02 -38.35
C GLY A 171 -7.89 5.68 -39.07
N HIS A 172 -8.66 5.52 -40.13
CA HIS A 172 -8.47 4.45 -41.11
C HIS A 172 -7.11 4.60 -41.78
N GLY A 173 -6.23 3.61 -41.58
CA GLY A 173 -4.91 3.55 -42.21
C GLY A 173 -4.46 2.11 -42.37
N ASN A 174 -4.43 1.65 -43.61
CA ASN A 174 -4.05 0.31 -44.05
C ASN A 174 -2.52 0.10 -43.97
N GLY A 175 -2.10 -1.10 -43.53
CA GLY A 175 -0.89 -1.81 -44.01
C GLY A 175 0.52 -1.27 -43.69
N ASN A 176 1.28 -2.10 -42.96
CA ASN A 176 2.76 -2.18 -42.89
C ASN A 176 3.56 -1.05 -42.22
N GLY A 177 4.01 -1.32 -40.99
CA GLY A 177 5.10 -0.59 -40.33
C GLY A 177 5.55 -1.31 -39.05
N ALA A 178 6.83 -1.69 -39.01
CA ALA A 178 7.47 -2.40 -37.91
C ALA A 178 7.23 -1.75 -36.54
N SER A 179 6.85 -2.56 -35.55
CA SER A 179 6.63 -2.10 -34.17
C SER A 179 7.97 -1.78 -33.49
N THR A 180 8.32 -0.50 -33.40
CA THR A 180 9.40 -0.02 -32.53
C THR A 180 8.96 -0.02 -31.07
N SER A 181 9.52 -0.94 -30.29
CA SER A 181 9.32 -1.17 -28.85
C SER A 181 10.02 -0.12 -27.95
N ASN A 182 9.85 1.18 -28.21
CA ASN A 182 10.71 2.22 -27.63
C ASN A 182 10.22 2.85 -26.31
N GLY A 183 9.06 2.44 -25.77
CA GLY A 183 8.51 2.96 -24.51
C GLY A 183 9.09 2.31 -23.25
N HIS A 184 9.27 0.98 -23.26
CA HIS A 184 9.75 0.23 -22.10
C HIS A 184 11.25 0.43 -21.80
N GLY A 185 12.05 0.83 -22.80
CA GLY A 185 13.48 1.07 -22.64
C GLY A 185 13.81 2.30 -21.79
N LYS A 186 13.01 3.37 -21.89
CA LYS A 186 13.22 4.61 -21.11
C LYS A 186 12.86 4.46 -19.64
N ALA A 187 11.72 3.82 -19.33
CA ALA A 187 11.36 3.52 -17.93
C ALA A 187 12.38 2.57 -17.27
N ARG A 188 12.87 1.57 -18.01
CA ARG A 188 13.98 0.69 -17.59
C ARG A 188 15.26 1.46 -17.27
N SER A 189 15.60 2.47 -18.06
CA SER A 189 16.78 3.33 -17.85
C SER A 189 16.65 4.21 -16.61
N VAL A 190 15.47 4.77 -16.33
CA VAL A 190 15.21 5.65 -15.18
C VAL A 190 15.23 4.87 -13.87
N ALA A 191 14.56 3.71 -13.80
CA ALA A 191 14.62 2.85 -12.61
C ALA A 191 16.06 2.38 -12.32
N ARG A 192 16.82 1.94 -13.35
CA ARG A 192 18.24 1.55 -13.18
C ARG A 192 19.12 2.67 -12.65
N ARG A 193 18.80 3.94 -12.94
CA ARG A 193 19.59 5.10 -12.49
C ARG A 193 19.48 5.33 -10.98
N TYR A 194 18.31 5.08 -10.41
CA TYR A 194 18.05 5.39 -9.00
C TYR A 194 18.31 4.21 -8.07
N PHE A 195 18.03 2.98 -8.49
CA PHE A 195 17.99 1.85 -7.56
C PHE A 195 19.32 1.06 -7.40
N ALA A 196 20.41 1.40 -8.09
CA ALA A 196 21.65 0.62 -8.06
C ALA A 196 22.38 0.62 -6.69
N THR A 197 22.94 -0.53 -6.28
CA THR A 197 23.77 -0.66 -5.07
C THR A 197 25.05 0.18 -5.17
N VAL A 198 25.57 0.63 -4.02
CA VAL A 198 26.60 1.67 -3.95
C VAL A 198 27.64 1.36 -2.87
N ASP A 199 28.93 1.41 -3.23
CA ASP A 199 30.03 1.50 -2.28
C ASP A 199 30.10 2.93 -1.73
N ASP A 200 29.95 3.09 -0.42
CA ASP A 200 29.88 4.41 0.21
C ASP A 200 31.10 4.73 1.07
N THR A 201 32.24 4.91 0.39
CA THR A 201 33.55 5.09 1.02
C THR A 201 34.02 6.55 1.04
N GLY A 202 33.15 7.54 1.32
CA GLY A 202 33.71 8.85 1.67
C GLY A 202 32.73 9.95 2.03
N ASP A 203 33.28 11.03 2.61
CA ASP A 203 32.54 12.20 3.05
C ASP A 203 31.72 12.85 1.93
N TRP A 204 30.48 13.19 2.28
CA TRP A 204 29.50 13.85 1.44
C TRP A 204 29.29 15.29 1.90
N PRO A 205 29.07 16.26 1.00
CA PRO A 205 28.88 17.64 1.40
C PRO A 205 27.66 17.84 2.32
N PRO A 206 27.74 18.73 3.33
CA PRO A 206 26.61 19.02 4.23
C PRO A 206 25.34 19.47 3.50
N GLU A 207 25.47 20.05 2.30
CA GLU A 207 24.34 20.48 1.46
C GLU A 207 23.42 19.32 1.07
N LEU A 208 23.94 18.09 0.94
CA LEU A 208 23.14 16.91 0.65
C LEU A 208 22.25 16.54 1.83
N GLN A 209 22.81 16.54 3.04
CA GLN A 209 22.06 16.26 4.25
C GLN A 209 21.01 17.33 4.52
N LEU A 210 21.35 18.61 4.32
CA LEU A 210 20.43 19.73 4.44
C LEU A 210 19.28 19.63 3.42
N TYR A 211 19.57 19.25 2.18
CA TYR A 211 18.52 19.03 1.17
C TYR A 211 17.59 17.88 1.56
N ASN A 212 18.13 16.74 2.02
CA ASN A 212 17.31 15.60 2.46
C ASN A 212 16.39 15.99 3.62
N GLN A 213 16.89 16.74 4.60
CA GLN A 213 16.06 17.24 5.71
C GLN A 213 14.96 18.18 5.23
N LYS A 214 15.27 19.15 4.36
CA LYS A 214 14.27 20.07 3.79
C LYS A 214 13.24 19.33 2.95
N PHE A 215 13.66 18.35 2.16
CA PHE A 215 12.77 17.53 1.34
C PHE A 215 11.85 16.68 2.22
N ALA A 216 12.37 15.99 3.24
CA ALA A 216 11.56 15.24 4.20
C ALA A 216 10.56 16.12 4.95
N GLN A 217 10.95 17.34 5.35
CA GLN A 217 10.02 18.32 5.96
C GLN A 217 8.91 18.74 4.98
N CYS A 218 9.23 18.95 3.71
CA CYS A 218 8.24 19.21 2.66
C CYS A 218 7.27 18.03 2.53
N LEU A 219 7.78 16.80 2.47
CA LEU A 219 6.97 15.59 2.40
C LEU A 219 6.09 15.37 3.63
N HIS A 220 6.57 15.71 4.84
CA HIS A 220 5.78 15.68 6.07
C HIS A 220 4.56 16.62 5.99
N LYS A 221 4.76 17.85 5.51
CA LYS A 221 3.66 18.81 5.29
C LYS A 221 2.65 18.28 4.29
N ILE A 222 3.12 17.70 3.19
CA ILE A 222 2.27 17.10 2.16
C ILE A 222 1.50 15.90 2.73
N LYS A 223 2.15 15.00 3.48
CA LYS A 223 1.50 13.85 4.13
C LYS A 223 0.34 14.31 5.00
N ARG A 224 0.58 15.31 5.87
CA ARG A 224 -0.46 15.87 6.76
C ARG A 224 -1.62 16.51 6.00
N ARG A 225 -1.33 17.32 4.98
CA ARG A 225 -2.36 17.94 4.12
C ARG A 225 -3.29 16.89 3.51
N HIS A 226 -2.75 15.73 3.16
CA HIS A 226 -3.47 14.68 2.45
C HIS A 226 -4.17 13.66 3.39
N ASP A 227 -4.05 13.78 4.71
CA ASP A 227 -4.63 12.81 5.66
C ASP A 227 -6.17 12.73 5.54
N SER A 228 -6.84 13.87 5.35
CA SER A 228 -8.30 13.98 5.22
C SER A 228 -8.85 13.81 3.78
N VAL A 229 -8.01 13.40 2.82
CA VAL A 229 -8.44 13.24 1.41
C VAL A 229 -9.55 12.20 1.26
N VAL A 230 -9.46 11.06 1.96
CA VAL A 230 -10.48 9.99 1.85
C VAL A 230 -11.85 10.49 2.30
N THR A 231 -11.91 11.16 3.46
CA THR A 231 -13.15 11.70 4.00
C THR A 231 -13.69 12.87 3.20
N THR A 232 -12.82 13.77 2.75
CA THR A 232 -13.23 14.90 1.93
C THR A 232 -13.76 14.43 0.57
N MET A 233 -13.12 13.45 -0.06
CA MET A 233 -13.62 12.88 -1.30
C MET A 233 -14.96 12.15 -1.10
N ALA A 234 -15.12 11.40 -0.01
CA ALA A 234 -16.40 10.79 0.33
C ALA A 234 -17.51 11.84 0.52
N GLN A 235 -17.19 12.97 1.16
CA GLN A 235 -18.10 14.11 1.28
C GLN A 235 -18.47 14.70 -0.09
N GLY A 236 -17.52 14.80 -1.03
CA GLY A 236 -17.79 15.25 -2.40
C GLY A 236 -18.74 14.34 -3.18
N ILE A 237 -18.62 13.02 -2.98
CA ILE A 237 -19.58 12.06 -3.54
C ILE A 237 -20.97 12.22 -2.91
N LEU A 238 -21.06 12.49 -1.61
CA LEU A 238 -22.34 12.76 -0.93
C LEU A 238 -23.00 14.06 -1.42
N GLU A 239 -22.21 15.13 -1.61
CA GLU A 239 -22.66 16.40 -2.20
C GLU A 239 -23.26 16.16 -3.60
N TYR A 240 -22.55 15.39 -4.43
CA TYR A 240 -23.00 15.02 -5.77
C TYR A 240 -24.31 14.21 -5.74
N LYS A 241 -24.40 13.22 -4.85
CA LYS A 241 -25.60 12.38 -4.67
C LYS A 241 -26.82 13.21 -4.30
N ARG A 242 -26.68 14.17 -3.38
CA ARG A 242 -27.75 15.10 -2.98
C ARG A 242 -28.21 15.97 -4.14
N ARG A 243 -27.27 16.47 -4.95
CA ARG A 243 -27.57 17.35 -6.09
C ARG A 243 -28.29 16.64 -7.22
N ARG A 244 -27.91 15.39 -7.54
CA ARG A 244 -28.43 14.64 -8.70
C ARG A 244 -29.70 13.84 -8.40
N GLN A 245 -30.04 13.57 -7.13
CA GLN A 245 -31.20 12.75 -6.70
C GLN A 245 -31.33 11.38 -7.41
N ARG A 246 -30.26 10.90 -8.07
CA ARG A 246 -30.21 9.61 -8.76
C ARG A 246 -29.30 8.67 -7.99
N MET A 247 -29.81 7.47 -7.74
CA MET A 247 -29.13 6.39 -7.00
C MET A 247 -28.38 5.41 -7.92
N GLN A 248 -28.29 5.69 -9.22
CA GLN A 248 -27.60 4.78 -10.13
C GLN A 248 -26.09 4.83 -9.87
N ILE A 249 -25.52 3.66 -9.60
CA ILE A 249 -24.08 3.47 -9.41
C ILE A 249 -23.44 3.58 -10.79
N ASP A 250 -22.69 4.65 -11.00
CA ASP A 250 -21.95 4.84 -12.25
C ASP A 250 -20.64 4.04 -12.19
N SER A 251 -20.48 3.09 -13.10
CA SER A 251 -19.25 2.30 -13.25
C SER A 251 -18.03 3.17 -13.50
N ASN A 252 -18.18 4.31 -14.17
CA ASN A 252 -17.08 5.22 -14.47
C ASN A 252 -16.54 5.90 -13.19
N ILE A 253 -17.45 6.32 -12.31
CA ILE A 253 -17.08 6.90 -11.01
C ILE A 253 -16.41 5.84 -10.14
N GLN A 254 -16.91 4.60 -10.15
CA GLN A 254 -16.29 3.50 -9.43
C GLN A 254 -14.85 3.24 -9.90
N SER A 255 -14.65 3.04 -11.20
CA SER A 255 -13.31 2.82 -11.78
C SER A 255 -12.39 4.03 -11.58
N PHE A 256 -12.91 5.25 -11.56
CA PHE A 256 -12.14 6.43 -11.16
C PHE A 256 -11.70 6.34 -9.70
N LEU A 257 -12.61 6.08 -8.76
CA LEU A 257 -12.29 6.05 -7.32
C LEU A 257 -11.31 4.93 -6.99
N ASP A 258 -11.43 3.76 -7.62
CA ASP A 258 -10.47 2.67 -7.48
C ASP A 258 -9.06 3.11 -7.90
N ARG A 259 -8.92 3.71 -9.09
CA ARG A 259 -7.63 4.26 -9.57
C ARG A 259 -7.13 5.38 -8.67
N PHE A 260 -8.00 6.29 -8.25
CA PHE A 260 -7.71 7.44 -7.40
C PHE A 260 -7.10 6.98 -6.06
N TYR A 261 -7.75 6.05 -5.37
CA TYR A 261 -7.28 5.54 -4.09
C TYR A 261 -6.06 4.64 -4.22
N MET A 262 -5.96 3.81 -5.26
CA MET A 262 -4.76 2.99 -5.53
C MET A 262 -3.50 3.87 -5.68
N SER A 263 -3.61 4.93 -6.48
CA SER A 263 -2.56 5.94 -6.63
C SER A 263 -2.22 6.66 -5.32
N ARG A 264 -3.23 7.04 -4.54
CA ARG A 264 -3.03 7.67 -3.23
C ARG A 264 -2.26 6.75 -2.27
N ILE A 265 -2.61 5.45 -2.22
CA ILE A 265 -1.87 4.45 -1.45
C ILE A 265 -0.41 4.44 -1.90
N GLY A 266 -0.15 4.44 -3.21
CA GLY A 266 1.22 4.48 -3.74
C GLY A 266 1.98 5.77 -3.44
N ILE A 267 1.34 6.93 -3.49
CA ILE A 267 1.95 8.22 -3.10
C ILE A 267 2.29 8.20 -1.60
N ARG A 268 1.35 7.77 -0.74
CA ARG A 268 1.56 7.69 0.72
C ARG A 268 2.66 6.68 1.07
N MET A 269 2.75 5.57 0.33
CA MET A 269 3.80 4.56 0.51
C MET A 269 5.19 5.15 0.22
N LEU A 270 5.36 5.85 -0.90
CA LEU A 270 6.63 6.48 -1.26
C LEU A 270 7.04 7.59 -0.28
N ILE A 271 6.09 8.45 0.09
CA ILE A 271 6.31 9.53 1.06
C ILE A 271 6.67 8.96 2.44
N GLY A 272 5.88 7.98 2.91
CA GLY A 272 6.09 7.32 4.20
C GLY A 272 7.45 6.65 4.29
N GLN A 273 7.86 5.94 3.24
CA GLN A 273 9.17 5.30 3.18
C GLN A 273 10.31 6.31 3.32
N HIS A 274 10.27 7.41 2.56
CA HIS A 274 11.33 8.40 2.62
C HIS A 274 11.42 9.11 3.97
N ILE A 275 10.27 9.47 4.54
CA ILE A 275 10.18 10.08 5.87
C ILE A 275 10.79 9.13 6.91
N ALA A 276 10.37 7.87 6.93
CA ALA A 276 10.83 6.89 7.91
C ALA A 276 12.35 6.62 7.81
N LEU A 277 12.89 6.60 6.58
CA LEU A 277 14.33 6.48 6.35
C LEU A 277 15.11 7.75 6.75
N THR A 278 14.48 8.93 6.76
CA THR A 278 15.14 10.21 7.09
C THR A 278 15.09 10.55 8.57
N ASP A 279 13.96 10.32 9.25
CA ASP A 279 13.77 10.73 10.64
C ASP A 279 14.59 9.91 11.65
N GLN A 280 15.20 8.79 11.24
CA GLN A 280 16.04 7.90 12.06
C GLN A 280 15.39 7.34 13.35
N SER A 281 14.17 7.77 13.67
CA SER A 281 13.43 7.43 14.89
C SER A 281 13.08 5.94 14.98
N HIS A 282 12.96 5.28 13.83
CA HIS A 282 12.64 3.85 13.71
C HIS A 282 13.90 2.96 13.70
N HIS A 283 15.12 3.51 13.84
CA HIS A 283 16.37 2.72 13.90
C HIS A 283 16.52 1.87 15.18
N ARG A 284 15.49 1.78 16.02
CA ARG A 284 15.50 0.92 17.20
C ARG A 284 15.25 -0.55 16.86
N ASP A 285 14.53 -0.83 15.76
CA ASP A 285 14.21 -2.20 15.37
C ASP A 285 14.94 -2.58 14.07
N PRO A 286 15.86 -3.56 14.10
CA PRO A 286 16.59 -4.02 12.92
C PRO A 286 15.70 -4.72 11.88
N THR A 287 14.44 -5.05 12.22
CA THR A 287 13.50 -5.65 11.28
C THR A 287 12.84 -4.65 10.35
N TYR A 288 12.95 -3.34 10.61
CA TYR A 288 12.29 -2.28 9.84
C TYR A 288 13.24 -1.60 8.85
N VAL A 289 12.77 -1.51 7.59
CA VAL A 289 13.39 -0.70 6.53
C VAL A 289 12.38 0.36 6.09
N GLY A 290 12.45 1.52 6.72
CA GLY A 290 11.45 2.58 6.55
C GLY A 290 10.10 2.17 7.15
N VAL A 291 9.05 2.08 6.33
CA VAL A 291 7.71 1.62 6.76
C VAL A 291 7.49 0.12 6.56
N ILE A 292 8.47 -0.58 5.97
CA ILE A 292 8.39 -2.01 5.67
C ILE A 292 9.05 -2.79 6.81
N CYS A 293 8.36 -3.78 7.37
CA CYS A 293 8.93 -4.71 8.32
C CYS A 293 9.26 -6.02 7.58
N THR A 294 10.51 -6.45 7.67
CA THR A 294 11.03 -7.67 7.04
C THR A 294 10.52 -8.95 7.70
N LYS A 295 10.08 -8.86 8.96
CA LYS A 295 9.55 -9.95 9.79
C LYS A 295 8.27 -9.52 10.50
N THR A 296 7.25 -9.17 9.72
CA THR A 296 5.95 -8.76 10.28
C THR A 296 5.29 -9.95 10.96
N ASN A 297 5.20 -9.95 12.29
CA ASN A 297 4.48 -11.00 13.03
C ASN A 297 2.97 -10.82 12.87
N VAL A 298 2.33 -11.77 12.20
CA VAL A 298 0.90 -11.67 11.87
C VAL A 298 0.02 -11.82 13.09
N LYS A 299 0.44 -12.65 14.06
CA LYS A 299 -0.35 -12.91 15.26
C LYS A 299 -0.45 -11.67 16.14
N GLU A 300 0.68 -11.01 16.40
CA GLU A 300 0.73 -9.78 17.21
C GLU A 300 -0.09 -8.67 16.56
N LEU A 301 0.10 -8.45 15.25
CA LEU A 301 -0.63 -7.43 14.51
C LEU A 301 -2.15 -7.69 14.47
N ALA A 302 -2.55 -8.95 14.30
CA ALA A 302 -3.96 -9.32 14.32
C ALA A 302 -4.57 -9.16 15.71
N GLN A 303 -3.82 -9.49 16.77
CA GLN A 303 -4.26 -9.32 18.14
C GLN A 303 -4.52 -7.84 18.47
N GLU A 304 -3.59 -6.96 18.08
CA GLU A 304 -3.76 -5.51 18.24
C GLU A 304 -4.97 -4.99 17.46
N ALA A 305 -5.15 -5.41 16.20
CA ALA A 305 -6.30 -5.02 15.39
C ALA A 305 -7.64 -5.51 15.98
N ILE A 306 -7.65 -6.70 16.59
CA ILE A 306 -8.80 -7.26 17.31
C ILE A 306 -9.17 -6.39 18.50
N GLU A 307 -8.19 -6.05 19.35
CA GLU A 307 -8.41 -5.22 20.54
C GLU A 307 -8.94 -3.84 20.17
N ASN A 308 -8.32 -3.20 19.17
CA ASN A 308 -8.76 -1.91 18.66
C ASN A 308 -10.19 -1.97 18.09
N ALA A 309 -10.53 -3.01 17.31
CA ALA A 309 -11.88 -3.15 16.75
C ALA A 309 -12.94 -3.43 17.83
N ARG A 310 -12.60 -4.22 18.86
CA ARG A 310 -13.49 -4.48 20.00
C ARG A 310 -13.75 -3.22 20.81
N PHE A 311 -12.71 -2.46 21.10
CA PHE A 311 -12.83 -1.19 21.81
C PHE A 311 -13.77 -0.21 21.09
N VAL A 312 -13.60 -0.04 19.77
CA VAL A 312 -14.49 0.83 18.97
C VAL A 312 -15.93 0.30 18.94
N CYS A 313 -16.11 -1.03 18.96
CA CYS A 313 -17.44 -1.64 19.03
C CYS A 313 -18.12 -1.39 20.38
N GLU A 314 -17.38 -1.52 21.49
CA GLU A 314 -17.88 -1.26 22.85
C GLU A 314 -18.30 0.20 23.02
N ASP A 315 -17.44 1.13 22.62
CA ASP A 315 -17.71 2.57 22.69
C ASP A 315 -18.93 2.97 21.85
N HIS A 316 -19.05 2.45 20.62
CA HIS A 316 -20.13 2.83 19.71
C HIS A 316 -21.51 2.32 20.14
N TYR A 317 -21.59 1.08 20.62
CA TYR A 317 -22.85 0.45 21.04
C TYR A 317 -23.10 0.56 22.56
N GLY A 318 -22.18 1.15 23.32
CA GLY A 318 -22.28 1.21 24.79
C GLY A 318 -22.32 -0.17 25.44
N LEU A 319 -21.60 -1.15 24.87
CA LEU A 319 -21.56 -2.52 25.38
C LEU A 319 -20.56 -2.63 26.53
N PHE A 320 -20.87 -3.46 27.53
CA PHE A 320 -19.92 -3.80 28.57
C PHE A 320 -18.78 -4.71 28.06
N GLU A 321 -19.10 -5.64 27.14
CA GLU A 321 -18.12 -6.50 26.48
C GLU A 321 -18.52 -6.66 24.99
N ALA A 322 -17.61 -6.37 24.06
CA ALA A 322 -17.81 -6.64 22.63
C ALA A 322 -17.84 -8.15 22.34
N PRO A 323 -18.41 -8.57 21.18
CA PRO A 323 -18.33 -9.96 20.74
C PRO A 323 -16.90 -10.50 20.77
N ARG A 324 -16.74 -11.70 21.35
CA ARG A 324 -15.44 -12.35 21.46
C ARG A 324 -14.91 -12.71 20.08
N ILE A 325 -13.61 -12.51 19.89
CA ILE A 325 -12.89 -12.90 18.69
C ILE A 325 -11.87 -13.99 19.05
N GLN A 326 -11.94 -15.12 18.37
CA GLN A 326 -10.98 -16.20 18.49
C GLN A 326 -9.95 -16.10 17.36
N LEU A 327 -8.69 -15.86 17.71
CA LEU A 327 -7.57 -15.87 16.77
C LEU A 327 -6.89 -17.25 16.75
N VAL A 328 -6.86 -17.87 15.57
CA VAL A 328 -6.12 -19.10 15.28
C VAL A 328 -5.00 -18.75 14.30
N CYS A 329 -3.78 -18.62 14.81
CA CYS A 329 -2.60 -18.27 14.03
C CYS A 329 -1.37 -19.01 14.57
N ASN A 330 -0.49 -19.44 13.68
CA ASN A 330 0.85 -19.88 14.06
C ASN A 330 1.62 -18.66 14.65
N PRO A 331 2.12 -18.73 15.91
CA PRO A 331 2.84 -17.61 16.51
C PRO A 331 4.15 -17.25 15.81
N ASN A 332 4.73 -18.19 15.06
CA ASN A 332 6.00 -18.02 14.37
C ASN A 332 5.82 -17.62 12.89
N LEU A 333 4.60 -17.25 12.48
CA LEU A 333 4.35 -16.79 11.13
C LEU A 333 4.78 -15.33 10.99
N ASP A 334 5.89 -15.11 10.29
CA ASP A 334 6.36 -13.80 9.91
C ASP A 334 6.66 -13.71 8.41
N PHE A 335 6.44 -12.52 7.83
CA PHE A 335 6.79 -12.24 6.44
C PHE A 335 7.07 -10.75 6.23
N MET A 336 7.73 -10.44 5.11
CA MET A 336 8.03 -9.07 4.74
C MET A 336 6.75 -8.36 4.25
N TYR A 337 6.32 -7.33 4.97
CA TYR A 337 5.14 -6.56 4.61
C TYR A 337 5.15 -5.15 5.20
N VAL A 338 4.09 -4.38 4.95
CA VAL A 338 3.85 -3.07 5.57
C VAL A 338 2.84 -3.25 6.70
N PRO A 339 3.27 -3.28 7.98
CA PRO A 339 2.36 -3.58 9.10
C PRO A 339 1.14 -2.66 9.16
N GLY A 340 1.33 -1.36 8.85
CA GLY A 340 0.22 -0.40 8.82
C GLY A 340 -0.85 -0.71 7.76
N HIS A 341 -0.48 -1.30 6.61
CA HIS A 341 -1.46 -1.70 5.59
C HIS A 341 -2.28 -2.89 6.07
N LEU A 342 -1.61 -3.91 6.62
CA LEU A 342 -2.27 -5.11 7.11
C LEU A 342 -3.17 -4.81 8.32
N SER A 343 -2.70 -4.00 9.27
CA SER A 343 -3.49 -3.54 10.41
C SER A 343 -4.75 -2.82 9.98
N HIS A 344 -4.66 -1.89 9.02
CA HIS A 344 -5.83 -1.20 8.47
C HIS A 344 -6.85 -2.18 7.86
N MET A 345 -6.40 -3.16 7.06
CA MET A 345 -7.30 -4.15 6.46
C MET A 345 -8.00 -5.01 7.51
N LEU A 346 -7.26 -5.48 8.52
CA LEU A 346 -7.80 -6.27 9.62
C LEU A 346 -8.80 -5.46 10.44
N PHE A 347 -8.44 -4.24 10.83
CA PHE A 347 -9.30 -3.36 11.61
C PHE A 347 -10.63 -3.06 10.89
N GLU A 348 -10.59 -2.66 9.61
CA GLU A 348 -11.81 -2.35 8.85
C GLU A 348 -12.69 -3.59 8.63
N THR A 349 -12.09 -4.77 8.39
CA THR A 349 -12.88 -6.01 8.21
C THR A 349 -13.47 -6.51 9.52
N LEU A 350 -12.71 -6.45 10.63
CA LEU A 350 -13.18 -6.81 11.97
C LEU A 350 -14.30 -5.90 12.46
N LYS A 351 -14.19 -4.58 12.28
CA LYS A 351 -15.29 -3.65 12.59
C LYS A 351 -16.58 -4.03 11.88
N ASN A 352 -16.51 -4.34 10.58
CA ASN A 352 -17.68 -4.74 9.80
C ASN A 352 -18.30 -6.05 10.31
N SER A 353 -17.47 -7.04 10.65
CA SER A 353 -17.94 -8.30 11.25
C SER A 353 -18.58 -8.09 12.62
N LEU A 354 -17.92 -7.33 13.52
CA LEU A 354 -18.46 -7.02 14.86
C LEU A 354 -19.78 -6.27 14.78
N ARG A 355 -19.87 -5.25 13.91
CA ARG A 355 -21.11 -4.52 13.63
C ARG A 355 -22.23 -5.46 13.21
N ALA A 356 -21.98 -6.33 12.23
CA ALA A 356 -22.99 -7.26 11.74
C ALA A 356 -23.46 -8.22 12.84
N VAL A 357 -22.55 -8.70 13.70
CA VAL A 357 -22.89 -9.57 14.82
C VAL A 357 -23.79 -8.87 15.84
N VAL A 358 -23.44 -7.64 16.25
CA VAL A 358 -24.21 -6.87 17.24
C VAL A 358 -25.58 -6.47 16.69
N GLU A 359 -25.64 -5.93 15.47
CA GLU A 359 -26.90 -5.49 14.84
C GLU A 359 -27.86 -6.66 14.61
N THR A 360 -27.35 -7.84 14.24
CA THR A 360 -28.20 -9.03 13.99
C THR A 360 -28.77 -9.62 15.27
N HIS A 361 -28.01 -9.60 16.36
CA HIS A 361 -28.36 -10.29 17.60
C HIS A 361 -29.03 -9.41 18.65
N GLY A 362 -28.98 -8.09 18.46
CA GLY A 362 -29.44 -7.13 19.44
C GLY A 362 -28.38 -6.82 20.49
N MET A 363 -28.38 -5.57 20.95
CA MET A 363 -27.42 -5.05 21.94
C MET A 363 -27.63 -5.67 23.33
N ASP A 364 -28.86 -6.11 23.63
CA ASP A 364 -29.25 -6.70 24.92
C ASP A 364 -28.84 -8.18 25.07
N LYS A 365 -28.20 -8.77 24.05
CA LYS A 365 -27.83 -10.18 24.08
C LYS A 365 -26.72 -10.40 25.12
N GLN A 366 -26.94 -11.36 26.03
CA GLN A 366 -25.97 -11.70 27.07
C GLN A 366 -24.66 -12.27 26.51
N GLU A 367 -24.74 -13.07 25.44
CA GLU A 367 -23.57 -13.68 24.79
C GLU A 367 -23.67 -13.62 23.27
N PHE A 368 -22.67 -13.00 22.64
CA PHE A 368 -22.56 -12.95 21.18
C PHE A 368 -21.84 -14.19 20.63
N PRO A 369 -22.17 -14.65 19.41
CA PRO A 369 -21.40 -15.69 18.75
C PRO A 369 -19.96 -15.24 18.52
N VAL A 370 -19.03 -16.19 18.66
CA VAL A 370 -17.59 -15.91 18.55
C VAL A 370 -17.19 -15.72 17.10
N THR A 371 -16.67 -14.54 16.77
CA THR A 371 -16.06 -14.27 15.48
C THR A 371 -14.71 -14.97 15.40
N LYS A 372 -14.41 -15.67 14.31
CA LYS A 372 -13.18 -16.46 14.15
C LYS A 372 -12.25 -15.80 13.14
N VAL A 373 -11.00 -15.56 13.55
CA VAL A 373 -9.91 -15.12 12.69
C VAL A 373 -8.94 -16.29 12.55
N ILE A 374 -8.77 -16.79 11.33
CA ILE A 374 -7.91 -17.93 11.03
C ILE A 374 -6.84 -17.48 10.05
N VAL A 375 -5.58 -17.61 10.46
CA VAL A 375 -4.42 -17.33 9.62
C VAL A 375 -3.82 -18.64 9.16
N ALA A 376 -3.68 -18.80 7.85
CA ALA A 376 -3.08 -19.97 7.22
C ALA A 376 -1.92 -19.53 6.31
N GLU A 377 -0.78 -20.20 6.45
CA GLU A 377 0.36 -20.06 5.55
C GLU A 377 0.34 -21.19 4.52
N GLY A 378 0.34 -20.82 3.24
CA GLY A 378 0.56 -21.72 2.11
C GLY A 378 1.95 -21.53 1.51
N LYS A 379 2.24 -22.27 0.43
CA LYS A 379 3.52 -22.15 -0.29
C LYS A 379 3.69 -20.79 -0.97
N GLU A 380 2.58 -20.26 -1.51
CA GLU A 380 2.55 -19.03 -2.29
C GLU A 380 1.79 -17.91 -1.59
N ASP A 381 0.85 -18.24 -0.71
CA ASP A 381 -0.13 -17.30 -0.16
C ASP A 381 -0.18 -17.36 1.35
N ILE A 382 -0.34 -16.20 1.99
CA ILE A 382 -0.81 -16.10 3.38
C ILE A 382 -2.28 -15.69 3.32
N THR A 383 -3.13 -16.47 3.97
CA THR A 383 -4.57 -16.23 3.98
C THR A 383 -5.03 -15.91 5.40
N ILE A 384 -5.68 -14.75 5.55
CA ILE A 384 -6.38 -14.37 6.78
C ILE A 384 -7.87 -14.42 6.51
N LYS A 385 -8.54 -15.34 7.20
CA LYS A 385 -9.96 -15.59 7.06
C LYS A 385 -10.70 -15.12 8.30
N ILE A 386 -11.62 -14.18 8.11
CA ILE A 386 -12.52 -13.69 9.18
C ILE A 386 -13.91 -14.28 8.93
N SER A 387 -14.49 -14.89 9.95
CA SER A 387 -15.80 -15.55 9.88
C SER A 387 -16.66 -15.10 11.05
N ASP A 388 -17.84 -14.60 10.73
CA ASP A 388 -18.83 -14.08 11.68
C ASP A 388 -20.19 -14.75 11.45
N GLU A 389 -21.08 -14.63 12.44
CA GLU A 389 -22.47 -15.08 12.37
C GLU A 389 -23.43 -13.88 12.33
N GLY A 390 -23.06 -12.79 11.64
CA GLY A 390 -23.83 -11.56 11.57
C GLY A 390 -24.97 -11.56 10.52
N GLY A 391 -25.68 -12.68 10.36
CA GLY A 391 -26.86 -12.80 9.47
C GLY A 391 -26.60 -12.82 7.95
N GLY A 392 -25.41 -12.40 7.54
CA GLY A 392 -24.97 -12.42 6.14
C GLY A 392 -25.53 -11.28 5.29
N ILE A 393 -25.15 -11.27 4.01
CA ILE A 393 -25.46 -10.25 3.01
C ILE A 393 -26.23 -10.93 1.87
N PRO A 394 -27.41 -10.42 1.48
CA PRO A 394 -28.15 -10.94 0.35
C PRO A 394 -27.33 -10.95 -0.93
N ARG A 395 -27.50 -11.97 -1.78
CA ARG A 395 -26.71 -12.11 -3.02
C ARG A 395 -26.82 -10.90 -3.95
N SER A 396 -27.96 -10.23 -3.97
CA SER A 396 -28.19 -9.00 -4.75
C SER A 396 -27.36 -7.82 -4.25
N ALA A 397 -27.00 -7.79 -2.97
CA ALA A 397 -26.22 -6.71 -2.34
C ALA A 397 -24.71 -6.96 -2.37
N ILE A 398 -24.23 -8.19 -2.61
CA ILE A 398 -22.80 -8.53 -2.64
C ILE A 398 -21.99 -7.66 -3.62
N PRO A 399 -22.44 -7.40 -4.86
CA PRO A 399 -21.69 -6.51 -5.75
C PRO A 399 -21.64 -5.07 -5.23
N LEU A 400 -22.68 -4.64 -4.50
CA LEU A 400 -22.84 -3.26 -4.05
C LEU A 400 -21.89 -2.90 -2.90
N VAL A 401 -21.51 -3.86 -2.04
CA VAL A 401 -20.61 -3.59 -0.90
C VAL A 401 -19.19 -3.16 -1.31
N TRP A 402 -18.83 -3.41 -2.57
CA TRP A 402 -17.58 -2.97 -3.17
C TRP A 402 -17.66 -1.57 -3.77
N THR A 403 -18.86 -0.98 -3.81
CA THR A 403 -19.08 0.32 -4.44
C THR A 403 -19.01 1.44 -3.42
N TYR A 404 -18.39 2.56 -3.80
CA TYR A 404 -18.19 3.71 -2.90
C TYR A 404 -19.48 4.49 -2.60
N MET A 405 -20.53 4.30 -3.41
CA MET A 405 -21.81 5.00 -3.28
C MET A 405 -22.83 4.23 -2.44
N TYR A 406 -22.51 2.99 -2.05
CA TYR A 406 -23.37 2.12 -1.25
C TYR A 406 -22.93 2.11 0.21
N THR A 407 -23.88 2.33 1.12
CA THR A 407 -23.68 2.20 2.57
C THR A 407 -24.96 1.69 3.21
N THR A 408 -24.84 0.87 4.25
CA THR A 408 -25.95 0.34 5.05
C THR A 408 -26.28 1.23 6.25
N VAL A 409 -25.75 2.46 6.29
CA VAL A 409 -25.98 3.43 7.36
C VAL A 409 -26.93 4.52 6.87
N ASP A 410 -28.06 4.71 7.56
CA ASP A 410 -29.09 5.69 7.18
C ASP A 410 -28.65 7.14 7.34
N ARG A 411 -27.73 7.42 8.27
CA ARG A 411 -27.15 8.76 8.50
C ARG A 411 -25.63 8.68 8.54
N THR A 412 -24.99 9.20 7.49
CA THR A 412 -23.55 9.43 7.50
C THR A 412 -23.22 10.39 8.65
N PRO A 413 -22.30 10.06 9.57
CA PRO A 413 -21.96 10.94 10.69
C PRO A 413 -21.43 12.28 10.15
N ASN A 414 -21.87 13.38 10.75
CA ASN A 414 -21.29 14.69 10.45
C ASN A 414 -19.83 14.65 10.89
N LEU A 415 -18.92 14.76 9.93
CA LEU A 415 -17.52 14.96 10.24
C LEU A 415 -17.36 16.39 10.75
N ASP A 416 -16.93 16.54 11.99
CA ASP A 416 -16.47 17.82 12.50
C ASP A 416 -15.32 18.33 11.58
N PRO A 417 -15.35 19.57 11.10
CA PRO A 417 -14.25 20.16 10.33
C PRO A 417 -12.88 20.07 11.02
N ASP A 418 -12.85 20.02 12.37
CA ASP A 418 -11.64 19.92 13.19
C ASP A 418 -11.24 18.47 13.52
N PHE A 419 -11.85 17.48 12.86
CA PHE A 419 -11.52 16.07 13.04
C PHE A 419 -10.17 15.71 12.39
N ASP A 420 -9.07 16.08 13.07
CA ASP A 420 -7.70 15.68 12.72
C ASP A 420 -7.58 14.17 13.00
N LYS A 421 -7.66 13.35 11.94
CA LYS A 421 -7.61 11.89 12.04
C LYS A 421 -6.22 11.41 12.43
N SER A 422 -6.06 11.00 13.68
CA SER A 422 -5.36 9.75 13.96
C SER A 422 -6.31 8.59 13.67
N ASP A 423 -5.79 7.43 13.24
CA ASP A 423 -6.57 6.22 12.96
C ASP A 423 -7.44 5.75 14.15
N PHE A 424 -7.21 6.29 15.35
CA PHE A 424 -7.80 5.89 16.62
C PHE A 424 -9.22 6.39 16.89
N LYS A 425 -9.76 7.35 16.12
CA LYS A 425 -11.14 7.85 16.28
C LYS A 425 -12.02 7.65 15.04
N ALA A 426 -11.77 6.61 14.24
CA ALA A 426 -12.63 6.30 13.11
C ALA A 426 -14.01 5.80 13.61
N PRO A 427 -15.15 6.35 13.13
CA PRO A 427 -16.48 5.87 13.52
C PRO A 427 -16.67 4.40 13.11
N MET A 428 -17.49 3.67 13.89
CA MET A 428 -17.75 2.23 13.69
C MET A 428 -18.30 1.92 12.28
N ALA A 429 -19.11 2.83 11.74
CA ALA A 429 -19.54 2.84 10.34
C ALA A 429 -19.74 4.28 9.86
N GLY A 430 -19.78 4.50 8.55
CA GLY A 430 -20.06 5.84 8.03
C GLY A 430 -20.15 5.92 6.52
N PHE A 431 -19.00 5.97 5.84
CA PHE A 431 -18.98 6.34 4.41
C PHE A 431 -19.18 5.16 3.45
N GLY A 432 -19.02 3.91 3.89
CA GLY A 432 -19.04 2.74 2.99
C GLY A 432 -17.71 2.49 2.26
N TYR A 433 -16.63 3.18 2.66
CA TYR A 433 -15.33 3.13 1.98
C TYR A 433 -14.39 2.05 2.53
N GLY A 434 -14.69 1.46 3.70
CA GLY A 434 -13.81 0.52 4.39
C GLY A 434 -13.47 -0.71 3.54
N LEU A 435 -14.47 -1.48 3.10
CA LEU A 435 -14.26 -2.69 2.31
C LEU A 435 -13.59 -2.42 0.94
N PRO A 436 -14.06 -1.44 0.13
CA PRO A 436 -13.39 -1.13 -1.14
C PRO A 436 -11.93 -0.71 -0.95
N ILE A 437 -11.63 0.15 0.03
CA ILE A 437 -10.25 0.61 0.28
C ILE A 437 -9.37 -0.54 0.79
N SER A 438 -9.86 -1.37 1.71
CA SER A 438 -9.11 -2.54 2.19
C SER A 438 -8.79 -3.51 1.05
N ARG A 439 -9.70 -3.66 0.08
CA ARG A 439 -9.41 -4.45 -1.13
C ARG A 439 -8.29 -3.83 -1.97
N LEU A 440 -8.26 -2.49 -2.12
CA LEU A 440 -7.16 -1.82 -2.82
C LEU A 440 -5.83 -1.99 -2.11
N TYR A 441 -5.80 -1.95 -0.77
CA TYR A 441 -4.58 -2.24 0.01
C TYR A 441 -4.06 -3.65 -0.26
N ALA A 442 -4.93 -4.67 -0.24
CA ALA A 442 -4.56 -6.04 -0.57
C ALA A 442 -4.01 -6.15 -2.00
N ARG A 443 -4.69 -5.53 -2.97
CA ARG A 443 -4.30 -5.55 -4.38
C ARG A 443 -3.02 -4.79 -4.68
N TYR A 444 -2.68 -3.77 -3.89
CA TYR A 444 -1.50 -2.94 -4.15
C TYR A 444 -0.20 -3.75 -4.22
N PHE A 445 -0.06 -4.81 -3.42
CA PHE A 445 1.08 -5.73 -3.43
C PHE A 445 0.76 -7.14 -3.99
N GLY A 446 -0.30 -7.27 -4.79
CA GLY A 446 -0.61 -8.52 -5.49
C GLY A 446 -1.41 -9.55 -4.69
N GLY A 447 -2.02 -9.14 -3.58
CA GLY A 447 -3.08 -9.88 -2.91
C GLY A 447 -4.48 -9.55 -3.44
N ASP A 448 -5.51 -10.02 -2.75
CA ASP A 448 -6.92 -9.64 -2.98
C ASP A 448 -7.72 -9.80 -1.67
N LEU A 449 -8.86 -9.11 -1.61
CA LEU A 449 -9.83 -9.23 -0.52
C LEU A 449 -11.14 -9.75 -1.11
N LYS A 450 -11.56 -10.93 -0.67
CA LYS A 450 -12.77 -11.60 -1.18
C LYS A 450 -13.84 -11.67 -0.10
N LEU A 451 -15.09 -11.49 -0.53
CA LEU A 451 -16.26 -11.60 0.34
C LEU A 451 -17.18 -12.73 -0.15
N ILE A 452 -17.44 -13.70 0.71
CA ILE A 452 -18.50 -14.69 0.57
C ILE A 452 -19.50 -14.48 1.69
N SER A 453 -20.79 -14.50 1.36
CA SER A 453 -21.84 -14.41 2.35
C SER A 453 -22.87 -15.51 2.15
N MET A 454 -23.33 -16.05 3.27
CA MET A 454 -24.48 -16.95 3.32
C MET A 454 -25.59 -16.20 4.03
N GLU A 455 -26.66 -15.88 3.29
CA GLU A 455 -27.85 -15.24 3.84
C GLU A 455 -28.69 -16.29 4.54
N GLY A 456 -29.08 -16.02 5.78
CA GLY A 456 -29.97 -16.86 6.54
C GLY A 456 -30.08 -16.41 7.99
N PRO A 457 -31.15 -16.80 8.70
CA PRO A 457 -31.20 -16.60 10.13
C PRO A 457 -30.00 -17.31 10.79
N PRO A 458 -29.49 -16.81 11.93
CA PRO A 458 -28.30 -17.39 12.60
C PRO A 458 -28.39 -18.90 12.85
N SER A 459 -29.62 -19.44 12.92
CA SER A 459 -29.95 -20.84 13.14
C SER A 459 -30.10 -21.73 11.88
N ALA A 460 -30.07 -21.17 10.66
CA ALA A 460 -30.26 -21.95 9.44
C ALA A 460 -28.95 -22.61 8.95
N LEU A 461 -28.66 -23.80 9.47
CA LEU A 461 -27.65 -24.69 8.91
C LEU A 461 -28.14 -25.26 7.57
N SER A 462 -27.70 -24.68 6.44
CA SER A 462 -28.01 -25.23 5.11
C SER A 462 -26.79 -25.96 4.54
N ILE A 463 -26.77 -27.29 4.66
CA ILE A 463 -25.78 -28.15 3.99
C ILE A 463 -26.23 -28.34 2.54
N ARG A 464 -25.51 -27.75 1.58
CA ARG A 464 -25.64 -28.10 0.15
C ARG A 464 -24.37 -28.83 -0.30
N SER A 465 -24.45 -30.15 -0.39
CA SER A 465 -23.41 -31.00 -0.96
C SER A 465 -23.63 -31.18 -2.47
N LYS A 466 -22.81 -30.50 -3.28
CA LYS A 466 -22.04 -31.09 -4.40
C LYS A 466 -21.34 -30.01 -5.24
N LEU A 467 -20.10 -30.37 -5.61
CA LEU A 467 -19.27 -29.94 -6.74
C LEU A 467 -18.52 -28.60 -6.62
N LYS A 468 -17.19 -28.74 -6.45
CA LYS A 468 -16.10 -27.84 -6.87
C LYS A 468 -16.39 -26.33 -6.86
N SER A 469 -16.18 -25.70 -5.71
CA SER A 469 -15.53 -24.38 -5.60
C SER A 469 -15.38 -24.04 -4.12
N ASN A 470 -14.18 -24.17 -3.57
CA ASN A 470 -13.86 -23.63 -2.26
C ASN A 470 -13.78 -22.11 -2.35
N THR A 471 -14.67 -21.37 -1.68
CA THR A 471 -14.49 -19.92 -1.52
C THR A 471 -15.15 -19.44 -0.21
N LYS A 472 -14.33 -18.91 0.72
CA LYS A 472 -14.70 -18.24 2.00
C LYS A 472 -14.25 -16.77 1.97
N ARG A 473 -14.68 -15.92 2.93
CA ARG A 473 -14.15 -14.54 3.09
C ARG A 473 -12.67 -14.59 3.43
N GLU A 474 -11.82 -14.35 2.45
CA GLU A 474 -10.37 -14.52 2.55
C GLU A 474 -9.71 -13.21 2.14
N VAL A 475 -8.89 -12.65 3.04
CA VAL A 475 -7.81 -11.75 2.67
C VAL A 475 -6.68 -12.66 2.25
N THR A 476 -6.37 -12.73 0.96
CA THR A 476 -5.29 -13.55 0.43
C THR A 476 -4.17 -12.62 0.01
N GLU A 477 -3.02 -12.70 0.66
CA GLU A 477 -1.81 -12.01 0.24
C GLU A 477 -0.86 -13.00 -0.42
N ARG A 478 -0.49 -12.72 -1.67
CA ARG A 478 0.55 -13.49 -2.35
C ARG A 478 1.90 -13.10 -1.78
N ARG A 479 2.69 -14.08 -1.36
CA ARG A 479 4.11 -13.90 -1.11
C ARG A 479 4.73 -13.46 -2.43
N GLN A 480 5.43 -12.32 -2.45
CA GLN A 480 6.26 -11.95 -3.58
C GLN A 480 7.49 -12.87 -3.56
N VAL A 481 7.33 -14.12 -4.01
CA VAL A 481 8.40 -15.12 -4.06
C VAL A 481 9.41 -14.67 -5.09
N GLY A 482 10.55 -14.15 -4.63
CA GLY A 482 11.75 -14.09 -5.45
C GLY A 482 12.18 -15.52 -5.76
N ASP A 483 12.22 -15.84 -7.05
CA ASP A 483 13.01 -16.88 -7.70
C ASP A 483 13.35 -18.10 -6.83
N ALA A 484 12.48 -19.11 -6.91
CA ALA A 484 12.75 -20.47 -6.46
C ALA A 484 13.79 -21.20 -7.35
N GLU A 485 14.90 -20.53 -7.71
CA GLU A 485 16.06 -21.17 -8.35
C GLU A 485 17.23 -21.38 -7.38
N ALA A 486 17.20 -20.79 -6.18
CA ALA A 486 18.27 -20.97 -5.19
C ALA A 486 18.12 -22.20 -4.28
N VAL A 487 17.06 -22.99 -4.41
CA VAL A 487 16.81 -24.20 -3.56
C VAL A 487 16.99 -25.51 -4.34
N VAL A 488 17.36 -25.47 -5.62
CA VAL A 488 17.46 -26.68 -6.47
C VAL A 488 18.85 -27.34 -6.48
N ASN A 489 19.86 -26.77 -5.81
CA ASN A 489 21.23 -27.35 -5.78
C ASN A 489 21.70 -27.78 -4.38
N ALA A 490 20.84 -28.46 -3.61
CA ALA A 490 21.31 -29.29 -2.49
C ALA A 490 21.39 -30.76 -2.96
N PRO A 491 22.55 -31.42 -2.88
CA PRO A 491 22.69 -32.81 -3.32
C PRO A 491 21.84 -33.76 -2.43
N PRO A 492 21.29 -34.84 -2.99
CA PRO A 492 20.47 -35.78 -2.24
C PRO A 492 21.38 -36.70 -1.42
N SER A 493 21.45 -36.49 -0.10
CA SER A 493 22.02 -37.50 0.79
C SER A 493 21.17 -37.71 2.04
N SER A 494 20.67 -38.95 2.12
CA SER A 494 20.32 -39.73 3.31
C SER A 494 19.18 -39.27 4.22
N PHE A 495 17.97 -39.67 3.87
CA PHE A 495 16.98 -40.13 4.85
C PHE A 495 16.54 -41.55 4.47
N LEU A 496 17.23 -42.55 5.03
CA LEU A 496 16.63 -43.85 5.34
C LEU A 496 16.42 -43.89 6.86
N PRO A 497 15.27 -44.36 7.36
CA PRO A 497 15.04 -44.47 8.79
C PRO A 497 15.85 -45.67 9.31
N LYS A 498 16.69 -45.44 10.31
CA LYS A 498 17.12 -46.52 11.20
C LYS A 498 16.09 -46.62 12.31
N ASP A 499 15.41 -47.76 12.31
CA ASP A 499 14.81 -48.35 13.50
C ASP A 499 15.79 -48.26 14.67
N ASP A 500 15.31 -47.92 15.86
CA ASP A 500 15.85 -48.52 17.07
C ASP A 500 14.76 -48.74 18.10
N LYS A 501 14.73 -49.99 18.52
CA LYS A 501 13.92 -50.61 19.57
C LYS A 501 14.44 -50.20 20.95
N GLU A 502 13.54 -50.29 21.92
CA GLU A 502 13.79 -50.71 23.32
C GLU A 502 14.87 -49.96 24.12
N LEU A 503 14.45 -49.06 25.02
CA LEU A 503 14.26 -49.33 26.47
C LEU A 503 13.72 -48.09 27.19
#